data_AF-V5S8S1-F1
#
_entry.id   AF-V5S8S1-F1
#
_cell.length_a   1.000
_cell.length_b   1.000
_cell.length_c   1.000
_cell.angle_alpha   90.00
_cell.angle_beta   90.00
_cell.angle_gamma   90.00
#
_symmetry.space_group_name_H-M   'P 1'
#
loop_
_entity.id
_entity.type
_entity.pdbx_description
1 polymer ?
#
loop_
_entity_poly.entity_id
_entity_poly.type
_entity_poly.pdbx_seq_one_letter_code
_entity_poly.pdbx_strand_id
1 'polypeptide(L)'
;MRDPFVGRALGLVLATCLGSNFAGHSVRADDRPRFWAVTGVAPGDVLNLRDVPHGDSKKLAGIPPDTRGLKHLGCLTPEPSLDRWMIMTESERINAKLQWCRVEYRGMQGWVAARFLKPDP
;
A
#
# COMPACT_ATOMS: atom_id res chain seq x y z
N MET A 1 71.65 -20.90 -44.19
CA MET A 1 71.12 -22.22 -43.82
C MET A 1 70.51 -22.11 -42.42
N ARG A 2 69.23 -22.48 -42.29
CA ARG A 2 68.44 -22.73 -41.07
C ARG A 2 68.05 -21.51 -40.21
N ASP A 3 66.79 -21.08 -40.39
CA ASP A 3 65.93 -20.59 -39.29
C ASP A 3 65.74 -21.71 -38.26
N PRO A 4 65.31 -21.42 -37.01
CA PRO A 4 63.86 -21.58 -36.80
C PRO A 4 63.18 -20.82 -35.62
N PHE A 5 61.85 -20.84 -35.69
CA PHE A 5 60.84 -20.77 -34.62
C PHE A 5 60.50 -19.41 -33.96
N VAL A 6 59.57 -18.71 -34.61
CA VAL A 6 58.68 -17.68 -34.03
C VAL A 6 57.81 -18.31 -32.93
N GLY A 7 57.91 -17.73 -31.74
CA GLY A 7 57.21 -18.18 -30.53
C GLY A 7 55.81 -17.57 -30.35
N ARG A 8 54.90 -18.45 -29.93
CA ARG A 8 53.82 -18.30 -28.94
C ARG A 8 52.78 -17.20 -29.19
N ALA A 9 51.60 -17.68 -29.60
CA ALA A 9 50.35 -16.96 -29.75
C ALA A 9 49.94 -16.16 -28.51
N LEU A 10 49.49 -14.94 -28.78
CA LEU A 10 48.95 -13.94 -27.87
C LEU A 10 47.64 -14.45 -27.23
N GLY A 11 47.54 -14.33 -25.90
CA GLY A 11 46.34 -14.66 -25.14
C GLY A 11 45.18 -13.70 -25.40
N LEU A 12 43.96 -14.23 -25.35
CA LEU A 12 42.73 -13.45 -25.38
C LEU A 12 41.85 -13.89 -24.20
N VAL A 13 41.85 -13.11 -23.12
CA VAL A 13 40.90 -13.25 -22.01
C VAL A 13 39.75 -12.27 -22.25
N LEU A 14 38.61 -12.77 -22.73
CA LEU A 14 37.36 -11.99 -22.76
C LEU A 14 36.53 -12.39 -21.54
N ALA A 15 36.55 -11.55 -20.51
CA ALA A 15 35.63 -11.61 -19.39
C ALA A 15 34.35 -10.84 -19.77
N THR A 16 33.33 -11.54 -20.25
CA THR A 16 32.00 -10.98 -20.49
C THR A 16 31.20 -11.04 -19.19
N CYS A 17 31.22 -9.93 -18.42
CA CYS A 17 30.31 -9.71 -17.31
C CYS A 17 28.87 -9.66 -17.86
N LEU A 18 28.08 -10.70 -17.59
CA LEU A 18 26.64 -10.72 -17.82
C LEU A 18 26.00 -9.59 -16.98
N GLY A 19 25.67 -8.47 -17.62
CA GLY A 19 24.95 -7.37 -17.00
C GLY A 19 23.57 -7.83 -16.54
N SER A 20 23.42 -8.06 -15.24
CA SER A 20 22.11 -8.26 -14.62
C SER A 20 21.36 -6.93 -14.64
N ASN A 21 20.47 -6.75 -15.62
CA ASN A 21 19.51 -5.65 -15.67
C ASN A 21 18.43 -5.87 -14.61
N PHE A 22 18.73 -5.54 -13.35
CA PHE A 22 17.69 -5.34 -12.34
C PHE A 22 17.03 -3.99 -12.58
N ALA A 23 16.03 -3.94 -13.46
CA ALA A 23 15.11 -2.81 -13.53
C ALA A 23 14.22 -2.82 -12.27
N GLY A 24 14.73 -2.26 -11.18
CA GLY A 24 13.96 -2.02 -9.96
C GLY A 24 12.91 -0.94 -10.22
N HIS A 25 11.62 -1.32 -10.18
CA HIS A 25 10.52 -0.34 -10.18
C HIS A 25 10.56 0.43 -8.85
N SER A 26 11.01 1.67 -8.90
CA SER A 26 10.93 2.59 -7.77
C SER A 26 9.50 3.14 -7.70
N VAL A 27 8.67 2.68 -6.76
CA VAL A 27 7.40 3.35 -6.44
C VAL A 27 7.76 4.71 -5.84
N ARG A 28 7.47 5.80 -6.54
CA ARG A 28 7.72 7.14 -5.99
C ARG A 28 6.67 7.43 -4.93
N ALA A 29 7.05 8.14 -3.87
CA ALA A 29 6.09 8.60 -2.86
C ALA A 29 4.94 9.44 -3.46
N ASP A 30 5.16 9.99 -4.66
CA ASP A 30 4.24 10.80 -5.45
C ASP A 30 3.15 9.98 -6.19
N ASP A 31 3.29 8.64 -6.29
CA ASP A 31 2.29 7.79 -6.96
C ASP A 31 1.07 7.49 -6.06
N ARG A 32 1.13 7.86 -4.77
CA ARG A 32 0.00 7.67 -3.85
C ARG A 32 -1.03 8.78 -4.06
N PRO A 33 -2.34 8.46 -4.06
CA PRO A 33 -3.37 9.47 -4.24
C PRO A 33 -3.29 10.49 -3.12
N ARG A 34 -3.39 11.76 -3.48
CA ARG A 34 -3.43 12.88 -2.51
C ARG A 34 -4.79 12.98 -1.84
N PHE A 35 -5.84 12.59 -2.56
CA PHE A 35 -7.22 12.63 -2.12
C PHE A 35 -7.95 11.31 -2.43
N TRP A 36 -9.01 11.06 -1.67
CA TRP A 36 -9.91 9.94 -1.88
C TRP A 36 -11.33 10.41 -2.15
N ALA A 37 -12.04 9.63 -2.96
CA ALA A 37 -13.47 9.70 -3.14
C ALA A 37 -14.12 8.47 -2.49
N VAL A 38 -15.28 8.67 -1.86
CA VAL A 38 -16.10 7.60 -1.31
C VAL A 38 -16.74 6.82 -2.44
N THR A 39 -16.73 5.49 -2.32
CA THR A 39 -17.35 4.56 -3.27
C THR A 39 -17.92 3.35 -2.54
N GLY A 40 -18.90 2.67 -3.14
CA GLY A 40 -19.43 1.41 -2.61
C GLY A 40 -20.27 1.51 -1.33
N VAL A 41 -20.61 2.74 -0.90
CA VAL A 41 -21.58 2.99 0.17
C VAL A 41 -22.98 3.00 -0.43
N ALA A 42 -23.93 2.29 0.18
CA ALA A 42 -25.30 2.21 -0.31
C ALA A 42 -26.01 3.59 -0.27
N PRO A 43 -26.98 3.85 -1.16
CA PRO A 43 -27.83 5.03 -1.06
C PRO A 43 -28.54 5.10 0.30
N GLY A 44 -28.50 6.25 0.96
CA GLY A 44 -29.08 6.45 2.29
C GLY A 44 -28.20 5.99 3.47
N ASP A 45 -27.02 5.43 3.20
CA ASP A 45 -26.02 5.06 4.21
C ASP A 45 -24.82 6.02 4.20
N VAL A 46 -23.86 5.83 5.10
CA VAL A 46 -22.66 6.65 5.23
C VAL A 46 -21.40 5.81 5.45
N LEU A 47 -20.26 6.29 4.92
CA LEU A 47 -18.97 5.80 5.34
C LEU A 47 -18.65 6.33 6.74
N ASN A 48 -18.48 5.43 7.70
CA ASN A 48 -18.16 5.81 9.08
C ASN A 48 -16.69 6.21 9.21
N LEU A 49 -16.46 7.45 9.67
CA LEU A 49 -15.15 7.92 10.14
C LEU A 49 -15.00 7.53 11.61
N ARG A 50 -13.89 6.88 11.96
CA ARG A 50 -13.68 6.28 13.29
C ARG A 50 -12.42 6.77 13.98
N ASP A 51 -12.38 6.67 15.30
CA ASP A 51 -11.23 7.11 16.10
C ASP A 51 -10.03 6.15 16.05
N VAL A 52 -10.30 4.85 15.95
CA VAL A 52 -9.30 3.79 15.71
C VAL A 52 -9.69 2.92 14.50
N PRO A 53 -8.72 2.28 13.82
CA PRO A 53 -8.95 1.49 12.60
C PRO A 53 -9.61 0.13 12.93
N HIS A 54 -10.87 0.16 13.38
CA HIS A 54 -11.64 -1.00 13.78
C HIS A 54 -13.14 -0.82 13.48
N GLY A 55 -13.85 -1.90 13.14
CA GLY A 55 -15.26 -1.85 12.76
C GLY A 55 -16.21 -1.43 13.89
N ASP A 56 -15.84 -1.72 15.14
CA ASP A 56 -16.69 -1.46 16.32
C ASP A 56 -16.22 -0.25 17.15
N SER A 57 -15.23 0.51 16.67
CA SER A 57 -14.74 1.68 17.38
C SER A 57 -15.67 2.89 17.27
N LYS A 58 -15.41 3.93 18.06
CA LYS A 58 -16.27 5.10 18.13
C LYS A 58 -16.37 5.78 16.76
N LYS A 59 -17.60 6.01 16.32
CA LYS A 59 -17.89 6.81 15.14
C LYS A 59 -17.69 8.30 15.48
N LEU A 60 -16.81 8.95 14.73
CA LEU A 60 -16.54 10.38 14.79
C LEU A 60 -17.47 11.17 13.86
N ALA A 61 -17.72 10.65 12.66
CA ALA A 61 -18.59 11.26 11.66
C ALA A 61 -19.19 10.23 10.69
N GLY A 62 -20.26 10.61 9.99
CA GLY A 62 -20.76 9.92 8.80
C GLY A 62 -20.41 10.72 7.55
N ILE A 63 -19.70 10.09 6.61
CA ILE A 63 -19.31 10.69 5.33
C ILE A 63 -20.32 10.21 4.27
N PRO A 64 -21.05 11.12 3.60
CA PRO A 64 -22.02 10.73 2.57
C PRO A 64 -21.40 9.92 1.42
N PRO A 65 -22.21 9.11 0.71
CA PRO A 65 -21.80 8.50 -0.55
C PRO A 65 -21.30 9.56 -1.54
N ASP A 66 -20.41 9.16 -2.45
CA ASP A 66 -19.83 10.01 -3.50
C ASP A 66 -19.07 11.25 -3.02
N THR A 67 -18.81 11.39 -1.71
CA THR A 67 -17.98 12.47 -1.17
C THR A 67 -16.59 12.41 -1.80
N ARG A 68 -16.14 13.52 -2.38
CA ARG A 68 -14.81 13.70 -2.97
C ARG A 68 -13.91 14.54 -2.06
N GLY A 69 -12.61 14.56 -2.35
CA GLY A 69 -11.65 15.46 -1.69
C GLY A 69 -11.27 15.07 -0.27
N LEU A 70 -11.42 13.81 0.14
CA LEU A 70 -10.94 13.35 1.45
C LEU A 70 -9.41 13.34 1.45
N LYS A 71 -8.77 14.18 2.25
CA LYS A 71 -7.30 14.28 2.29
C LYS A 71 -6.69 12.97 2.77
N HIS A 72 -5.74 12.41 2.03
CA HIS A 72 -5.05 11.18 2.41
C HIS A 72 -3.97 11.47 3.48
N LEU A 73 -4.05 10.79 4.62
CA LEU A 73 -3.11 10.91 5.75
C LEU A 73 -2.35 9.61 6.07
N GLY A 74 -2.39 8.62 5.17
CA GLY A 74 -1.77 7.30 5.31
C GLY A 74 -2.78 6.17 5.49
N CYS A 75 -2.35 4.94 5.19
CA CYS A 75 -3.13 3.73 5.41
C CYS A 75 -2.31 2.70 6.17
N LEU A 76 -2.99 1.82 6.92
CA LEU A 76 -2.39 0.70 7.61
C LEU A 76 -3.34 -0.51 7.58
N THR A 77 -2.78 -1.69 7.80
CA THR A 77 -3.53 -2.90 8.10
C THR A 77 -3.21 -3.26 9.54
N PRO A 78 -4.20 -3.23 10.46
CA PRO A 78 -3.94 -3.56 11.86
C PRO A 78 -3.47 -5.00 12.01
N GLU A 79 -2.45 -5.21 12.83
CA GLU A 79 -2.02 -6.54 13.23
C GLU A 79 -2.33 -6.71 14.73
N PRO A 80 -3.30 -7.55 15.10
CA PRO A 80 -3.57 -7.83 16.51
C PRO A 80 -2.40 -8.62 17.12
N SER A 81 -2.16 -8.42 18.43
CA SER A 81 -1.20 -9.23 19.17
C SER A 81 -1.61 -10.70 19.18
N LEU A 82 -0.64 -11.61 19.38
CA LEU A 82 -0.91 -13.06 19.44
C LEU A 82 -1.96 -13.40 20.51
N ASP A 83 -1.83 -12.83 21.71
CA ASP A 83 -2.80 -13.05 22.80
C ASP A 83 -4.21 -12.60 22.42
N ARG A 84 -4.32 -11.44 21.73
CA ARG A 84 -5.62 -10.98 21.23
C ARG A 84 -6.14 -11.90 20.13
N TRP A 85 -5.29 -12.34 19.21
CA TRP A 85 -5.67 -13.23 18.11
C TRP A 85 -6.26 -14.56 18.59
N MET A 86 -5.69 -15.13 19.65
CA MET A 86 -6.14 -16.42 20.23
C MET A 86 -7.57 -16.36 20.76
N ILE A 87 -8.03 -15.20 21.24
CA ILE A 87 -9.38 -15.01 21.81
C ILE A 87 -10.39 -14.41 20.83
N MET A 88 -9.97 -14.07 19.60
CA MET A 88 -10.86 -13.53 18.57
C MET A 88 -11.69 -14.62 17.91
N THR A 89 -12.95 -14.28 17.62
CA THR A 89 -13.82 -15.03 16.70
C THR A 89 -13.29 -15.00 15.28
N GLU A 90 -13.77 -15.91 14.43
CA GLU A 90 -13.34 -15.95 13.03
C GLU A 90 -13.69 -14.66 12.27
N SER A 91 -14.88 -14.10 12.52
CA SER A 91 -15.30 -12.83 11.93
C SER A 91 -14.40 -11.67 12.38
N GLU A 92 -14.02 -11.60 13.65
CA GLU A 92 -13.07 -10.60 14.13
C GLU A 92 -11.70 -10.74 13.45
N ARG A 93 -11.20 -11.97 13.24
CA ARG A 93 -9.92 -12.21 12.56
C ARG A 93 -9.95 -11.77 11.09
N ILE A 94 -11.06 -12.00 10.40
CA ILE A 94 -11.27 -11.52 9.04
C ILE A 94 -11.27 -9.98 9.02
N ASN A 95 -12.00 -9.35 9.95
CA ASN A 95 -12.10 -7.90 10.03
C ASN A 95 -10.79 -7.20 10.41
N ALA A 96 -9.96 -7.83 11.24
CA ALA A 96 -8.66 -7.29 11.64
C ALA A 96 -7.69 -7.15 10.46
N LYS A 97 -7.85 -7.97 9.41
CA LYS A 97 -7.02 -7.91 8.20
C LYS A 97 -7.45 -6.84 7.20
N LEU A 98 -8.53 -6.10 7.47
CA LEU A 98 -8.98 -5.04 6.58
C LEU A 98 -8.02 -3.85 6.65
N GLN A 99 -7.70 -3.29 5.49
CA GLN A 99 -6.93 -2.05 5.42
C GLN A 99 -7.81 -0.86 5.81
N TRP A 100 -7.22 0.06 6.56
CA TRP A 100 -7.83 1.32 6.98
C TRP A 100 -6.98 2.48 6.49
N CYS A 101 -7.64 3.55 6.05
CA CYS A 101 -6.96 4.79 5.69
C CYS A 101 -7.37 5.91 6.63
N ARG A 102 -6.37 6.63 7.13
CA ARG A 102 -6.57 7.86 7.87
C ARG A 102 -6.85 8.98 6.88
N VAL A 103 -7.93 9.71 7.10
CA VAL A 103 -8.38 10.81 6.23
C VAL A 103 -8.73 12.04 7.03
N GLU A 104 -8.76 13.19 6.36
CA GLU A 104 -9.38 14.41 6.88
C GLU A 104 -10.71 14.67 6.16
N TYR A 105 -11.77 14.88 6.95
CA TYR A 105 -13.10 15.25 6.47
C TYR A 105 -13.62 16.44 7.28
N ARG A 106 -13.83 17.59 6.62
CA ARG A 106 -14.35 18.82 7.24
C ARG A 106 -13.58 19.22 8.52
N GLY A 107 -12.25 19.13 8.48
CA GLY A 107 -11.37 19.44 9.62
C GLY A 107 -11.26 18.35 10.69
N MET A 108 -11.99 17.24 10.57
CA MET A 108 -11.91 16.09 11.46
C MET A 108 -11.03 14.99 10.87
N GLN A 109 -10.11 14.45 11.68
CA GLN A 109 -9.24 13.34 11.26
C GLN A 109 -9.68 12.03 11.91
N GLY A 110 -9.69 10.96 11.13
CA GLY A 110 -10.06 9.63 11.61
C GLY A 110 -9.80 8.55 10.57
N TRP A 111 -10.24 7.34 10.88
CA TRP A 111 -10.03 6.13 10.08
C TRP A 111 -11.29 5.72 9.35
N VAL A 112 -11.15 5.37 8.08
CA VAL A 112 -12.20 4.77 7.25
C VAL A 112 -11.71 3.45 6.66
N ALA A 113 -12.62 2.52 6.41
CA ALA A 113 -12.28 1.25 5.76
C ALA A 113 -11.89 1.51 4.30
N ALA A 114 -10.69 1.10 3.89
CA ALA A 114 -10.11 1.42 2.58
C ALA A 114 -10.94 0.89 1.40
N ARG A 115 -11.69 -0.19 1.60
CA ARG A 115 -12.60 -0.77 0.59
C ARG A 115 -13.68 0.18 0.07
N PHE A 116 -13.95 1.27 0.80
CA PHE A 116 -14.91 2.31 0.40
C PHE A 116 -14.25 3.55 -0.18
N LEU A 117 -12.97 3.47 -0.55
CA LEU A 117 -12.21 4.56 -1.12
C LEU A 117 -11.73 4.21 -2.54
N LYS A 118 -11.76 5.21 -3.42
CA LYS A 118 -11.09 5.18 -4.73
C LYS A 118 -10.24 6.43 -4.90
N PRO A 119 -9.10 6.36 -5.61
CA PRO A 119 -8.28 7.53 -5.90
C PRO A 119 -9.11 8.68 -6.46
N ASP A 120 -8.83 9.89 -6.00
CA ASP A 120 -9.50 11.11 -6.42
C ASP A 120 -8.51 12.06 -7.10
N PRO A 121 -8.47 12.11 -8.44
CA PRO A 121 -7.56 12.98 -9.19
C PRO A 121 -8.02 14.44 -9.22
#